data_AF-M1XY88-F1
#
_entry.id   AF-M1XY88-F1
#
_cell.length_a   1.000
_cell.length_b   1.000
_cell.length_c   1.000
_cell.angle_alpha   90.00
_cell.angle_beta   90.00
_cell.angle_gamma   90.00
#
_symmetry.space_group_name_H-M   'P 1'
#
loop_
_entity.id
_entity.type
_entity.pdbx_description
1 polymer ?
#
loop_
_entity_poly.entity_id
_entity_poly.type
_entity_poly.pdbx_seq_one_letter_code
_entity_poly.pdbx_strand_id
1 'polypeptide(L)'
;MSAVLQRFREKLPHKPYCTNDFAYGVRILPKNIAILARFIQQNQPHALYWLPFDVDRTGASIDWSDRNCPAPNITVKNPRNGHAHLLYALALPVRTAPDASASALRYAAAIERALCEKLGADVNYSGLICKNPCHPEWQEVEWREEPYTLDELADYLDLSASARRSVDKNYGLGRNYHLFEKVRKWAYRAIRQGWPVFSQWLDAVIQRVEMYNASLPVPLSPAECRAIGKSIAKYTHRKFSPEGFSAVQAARGRKGGTKSKRAAVPTSARSLKPWEALGISRATYYRKLKCDPDLAK
;
A
#
# COMPACT_ATOMS: atom_id res chain seq x y z
N MET A 1 -28.73 -12.44 -21.77
CA MET A 1 -27.61 -12.11 -20.86
C MET A 1 -28.18 -11.15 -19.84
N SER A 2 -28.08 -11.47 -18.56
CA SER A 2 -28.57 -10.62 -17.46
C SER A 2 -27.82 -9.29 -17.37
N ALA A 3 -28.37 -8.35 -16.61
CA ALA A 3 -27.72 -7.06 -16.35
C ALA A 3 -26.37 -7.24 -15.61
N VAL A 4 -26.26 -8.22 -14.71
CA VAL A 4 -25.05 -8.45 -13.92
C VAL A 4 -23.92 -9.05 -14.76
N LEU A 5 -24.22 -10.06 -15.60
CA LEU A 5 -23.24 -10.63 -16.53
C LEU A 5 -22.84 -9.63 -17.62
N GLN A 6 -23.77 -8.80 -18.08
CA GLN A 6 -23.45 -7.71 -19.00
C GLN A 6 -22.46 -6.74 -18.36
N ARG A 7 -22.71 -6.30 -17.11
CA ARG A 7 -21.78 -5.44 -16.36
C ARG A 7 -20.42 -6.10 -16.19
N PHE A 8 -20.38 -7.38 -15.82
CA PHE A 8 -19.13 -8.12 -15.69
C PHE A 8 -18.34 -8.05 -16.99
N ARG A 9 -18.98 -8.39 -18.12
CA ARG A 9 -18.37 -8.38 -19.44
C ARG A 9 -17.91 -6.99 -19.86
N GLU A 10 -18.67 -5.94 -19.58
CA GLU A 10 -18.31 -4.56 -19.91
C GLU A 10 -17.07 -4.10 -19.15
N LYS A 11 -16.96 -4.42 -17.86
CA LYS A 11 -15.85 -3.97 -17.00
C LYS A 11 -14.54 -4.73 -17.19
N LEU A 12 -14.54 -5.83 -17.95
CA LEU A 12 -13.31 -6.56 -18.28
C LEU A 12 -12.24 -5.66 -18.94
N PRO A 13 -10.95 -5.88 -18.63
CA PRO A 13 -9.82 -5.27 -19.34
C PRO A 13 -9.91 -5.41 -20.86
N HIS A 14 -9.25 -4.49 -21.58
CA HIS A 14 -9.10 -4.61 -23.03
C HIS A 14 -8.27 -5.85 -23.43
N LYS A 15 -7.25 -6.18 -22.61
CA LYS A 15 -6.44 -7.39 -22.72
C LYS A 15 -6.33 -8.08 -21.35
N PRO A 16 -7.34 -8.84 -20.92
CA PRO A 16 -7.33 -9.45 -19.60
C PRO A 16 -6.32 -10.60 -19.53
N TYR A 17 -5.81 -10.86 -18.33
CA TYR A 17 -5.22 -12.15 -18.01
C TYR A 17 -6.29 -13.25 -18.10
N CYS A 18 -5.93 -14.41 -18.65
CA CYS A 18 -6.83 -15.55 -18.78
C CYS A 18 -6.06 -16.87 -18.85
N THR A 19 -6.71 -17.98 -18.47
CA THR A 19 -6.18 -19.32 -18.66
C THR A 19 -7.30 -20.37 -18.65
N ASN A 20 -7.06 -21.50 -19.31
CA ASN A 20 -7.87 -22.71 -19.19
C ASN A 20 -7.27 -23.71 -18.19
N ASP A 21 -5.98 -23.59 -17.89
CA ASP A 21 -5.29 -24.50 -17.00
C ASP A 21 -4.04 -23.80 -16.47
N PHE A 22 -3.97 -23.70 -15.14
CA PHE A 22 -2.88 -23.05 -14.43
C PHE A 22 -1.53 -23.73 -14.66
N ALA A 23 -1.50 -25.01 -15.07
CA ALA A 23 -0.26 -25.73 -15.42
C ALA A 23 0.48 -25.07 -16.59
N TYR A 24 -0.23 -24.42 -17.53
CA TYR A 24 0.36 -23.71 -18.66
C TYR A 24 0.54 -22.20 -18.40
N GLY A 25 0.34 -21.77 -17.16
CA GLY A 25 0.41 -20.37 -16.76
C GLY A 25 -0.76 -19.52 -17.26
N VAL A 26 -0.60 -18.20 -17.12
CA VAL A 26 -1.63 -17.21 -17.43
C VAL A 26 -1.21 -16.39 -18.65
N ARG A 27 -2.13 -16.17 -19.59
CA ARG A 27 -1.89 -15.45 -20.85
C ARG A 27 -2.62 -14.10 -20.85
N ILE A 28 -2.09 -13.13 -21.58
CA ILE A 28 -2.75 -11.84 -21.84
C ILE A 28 -3.29 -11.88 -23.27
N LEU A 29 -4.60 -11.90 -23.44
CA LEU A 29 -5.24 -12.00 -24.75
C LEU A 29 -6.25 -10.87 -24.96
N PRO A 30 -6.60 -10.52 -26.22
CA PRO A 30 -7.73 -9.61 -26.49
C PRO A 30 -9.03 -10.08 -25.83
N LYS A 31 -9.82 -9.12 -25.33
CA LYS A 31 -11.07 -9.37 -24.57
C LYS A 31 -12.04 -10.36 -25.24
N ASN A 32 -12.21 -10.26 -26.57
CA ASN A 32 -13.10 -11.13 -27.35
C ASN A 32 -12.65 -12.59 -27.40
N ILE A 33 -11.35 -12.86 -27.21
CA ILE A 33 -10.80 -14.21 -27.13
C ILE A 33 -10.78 -14.67 -25.67
N ALA A 34 -10.29 -13.82 -24.77
CA ALA A 34 -10.12 -14.16 -23.36
C ALA A 34 -11.44 -14.51 -22.65
N ILE A 35 -12.57 -13.95 -23.10
CA ILE A 35 -13.91 -14.25 -22.55
C ILE A 35 -14.32 -15.71 -22.74
N LEU A 36 -13.66 -16.44 -23.63
CA LEU A 36 -13.88 -17.88 -23.86
C LEU A 36 -13.03 -18.76 -22.95
N ALA A 37 -12.16 -18.19 -22.11
CA ALA A 37 -11.34 -18.96 -21.19
C ALA A 37 -12.08 -19.32 -19.89
N ARG A 38 -11.68 -20.43 -19.25
CA ARG A 38 -12.22 -20.87 -17.96
C ARG A 38 -11.98 -19.84 -16.86
N PHE A 39 -10.80 -19.25 -16.81
CA PHE A 39 -10.46 -18.22 -15.82
C PHE A 39 -10.11 -16.90 -16.51
N ILE A 40 -10.54 -15.79 -15.93
CA ILE A 40 -10.37 -14.45 -16.51
C ILE A 40 -10.16 -13.37 -15.45
N GLN A 41 -9.36 -12.36 -15.78
CA GLN A 41 -9.22 -11.13 -15.01
C GLN A 41 -10.49 -10.29 -15.08
N GLN A 42 -11.14 -10.13 -13.93
CA GLN A 42 -12.38 -9.39 -13.75
C GLN A 42 -12.21 -7.86 -13.67
N ASN A 43 -11.05 -7.38 -13.19
CA ASN A 43 -10.81 -5.97 -12.90
C ASN A 43 -9.80 -5.33 -13.85
N GLN A 44 -9.99 -4.03 -14.12
CA GLN A 44 -9.00 -3.23 -14.85
C GLN A 44 -7.68 -3.14 -14.06
N PRO A 45 -6.53 -2.98 -14.73
CA PRO A 45 -5.24 -2.80 -14.05
C PRO A 45 -5.20 -1.57 -13.12
N HIS A 46 -6.11 -0.62 -13.28
CA HIS A 46 -6.12 0.67 -12.60
C HIS A 46 -7.38 0.93 -11.77
N ALA A 47 -8.31 -0.04 -11.70
CA ALA A 47 -9.58 0.13 -10.99
C ALA A 47 -10.19 -1.23 -10.59
N LEU A 48 -10.64 -1.32 -9.33
CA LEU A 48 -11.40 -2.45 -8.79
C LEU A 48 -12.89 -2.18 -8.97
N TYR A 49 -13.52 -2.93 -9.86
CA TYR A 49 -14.97 -2.96 -10.07
C TYR A 49 -15.63 -4.12 -9.31
N TRP A 50 -14.86 -5.16 -9.04
CA TRP A 50 -15.30 -6.39 -8.39
C TRP A 50 -14.37 -6.72 -7.24
N LEU A 51 -14.92 -7.14 -6.10
CA LEU A 51 -14.18 -7.81 -5.03
C LEU A 51 -14.41 -9.32 -5.16
N PRO A 52 -13.44 -10.09 -5.69
CA PRO A 52 -13.56 -11.54 -5.81
C PRO A 52 -13.07 -12.26 -4.56
N PHE A 53 -13.78 -13.30 -4.14
CA PHE A 53 -13.38 -14.16 -3.04
C PHE A 53 -13.43 -15.61 -3.48
N ASP A 54 -12.32 -16.34 -3.32
CA ASP A 54 -12.28 -17.79 -3.59
C ASP A 54 -12.64 -18.55 -2.32
N VAL A 55 -13.55 -19.51 -2.46
CA VAL A 55 -14.13 -20.27 -1.36
C VAL A 55 -14.04 -21.75 -1.69
N ASP A 56 -13.07 -22.41 -1.07
CA ASP A 56 -12.69 -23.79 -1.32
C ASP A 56 -13.37 -24.77 -0.37
N ARG A 57 -14.70 -24.91 -0.50
CA ARG A 57 -15.47 -25.92 0.23
C ARG A 57 -16.75 -26.28 -0.51
N THR A 58 -17.31 -27.44 -0.19
CA THR A 58 -18.62 -27.85 -0.69
C THR A 58 -19.70 -26.88 -0.21
N GLY A 59 -20.57 -26.42 -1.10
CA GLY A 59 -21.63 -25.44 -0.77
C GLY A 59 -21.21 -23.97 -0.84
N ALA A 60 -19.99 -23.67 -1.28
CA ALA A 60 -19.43 -22.31 -1.37
C ALA A 60 -20.31 -21.28 -2.11
N SER A 61 -21.19 -21.71 -3.01
CA SER A 61 -22.07 -20.80 -3.76
C SER A 61 -23.23 -20.22 -2.95
N ILE A 62 -23.57 -20.83 -1.81
CA ILE A 62 -24.76 -20.46 -1.00
C ILE A 62 -24.44 -20.18 0.48
N ASP A 63 -23.29 -20.65 0.97
CA ASP A 63 -22.97 -20.61 2.39
C ASP A 63 -22.68 -19.20 2.93
N TRP A 64 -22.58 -18.19 2.05
CA TRP A 64 -22.58 -16.79 2.44
C TRP A 64 -23.83 -16.42 3.25
N SER A 65 -24.98 -17.04 2.95
CA SER A 65 -26.24 -16.80 3.64
C SER A 65 -26.18 -17.26 5.10
N ASP A 66 -25.70 -18.49 5.34
CA ASP A 66 -25.56 -19.05 6.69
C ASP A 66 -24.54 -18.28 7.54
N ARG A 67 -23.58 -17.65 6.87
CA ARG A 67 -22.56 -16.77 7.48
C ARG A 67 -23.05 -15.34 7.71
N ASN A 68 -24.31 -15.06 7.39
CA ASN A 68 -24.91 -13.72 7.45
C ASN A 68 -24.09 -12.68 6.67
N CYS A 69 -23.43 -13.10 5.58
CA CYS A 69 -22.72 -12.20 4.67
C CYS A 69 -23.72 -11.52 3.73
N PRO A 70 -23.41 -10.31 3.23
CA PRO A 70 -24.21 -9.71 2.16
C PRO A 70 -24.25 -10.66 0.97
N ALA A 71 -25.37 -10.70 0.24
CA ALA A 71 -25.49 -11.52 -0.95
C ALA A 71 -24.45 -11.05 -2.00
N PRO A 72 -23.61 -11.95 -2.55
CA PRO A 72 -22.72 -11.59 -3.66
C PRO A 72 -23.55 -11.24 -4.89
N ASN A 73 -23.03 -10.41 -5.80
CA ASN A 73 -23.74 -10.16 -7.05
C ASN A 73 -23.79 -11.43 -7.91
N ILE A 74 -22.67 -12.17 -7.97
CA ILE A 74 -22.57 -13.45 -8.68
C ILE A 74 -21.78 -14.44 -7.84
N THR A 75 -22.23 -15.69 -7.79
CA THR A 75 -21.40 -16.85 -7.42
C THR A 75 -21.08 -17.67 -8.66
N VAL A 76 -19.83 -18.05 -8.84
CA VAL A 76 -19.35 -18.89 -9.95
C VAL A 76 -18.77 -20.17 -9.38
N LYS A 77 -19.54 -21.26 -9.44
CA LYS A 77 -19.20 -22.54 -8.82
C LYS A 77 -18.59 -23.52 -9.82
N ASN A 78 -17.58 -24.24 -9.38
CA ASN A 78 -17.13 -25.44 -10.07
C ASN A 78 -18.08 -26.61 -9.71
N PRO A 79 -18.85 -27.15 -10.68
CA PRO A 79 -19.81 -28.21 -10.40
C PRO A 79 -19.16 -29.52 -9.95
N ARG A 80 -17.86 -29.72 -10.20
CA ARG A 80 -17.15 -30.96 -9.86
C ARG A 80 -16.76 -31.07 -8.39
N ASN A 81 -16.31 -29.97 -7.78
CA ASN A 81 -15.83 -29.96 -6.39
C ASN A 81 -16.65 -29.05 -5.46
N GLY A 82 -17.56 -28.24 -6.01
CA GLY A 82 -18.41 -27.33 -5.26
C GLY A 82 -17.75 -26.02 -4.83
N HIS A 83 -16.45 -25.82 -5.13
CA HIS A 83 -15.74 -24.58 -4.80
C HIS A 83 -16.25 -23.43 -5.66
N ALA A 84 -16.33 -22.22 -5.12
CA ALA A 84 -16.92 -21.10 -5.82
C ALA A 84 -16.12 -19.81 -5.67
N HIS A 85 -16.19 -18.95 -6.68
CA HIS A 85 -15.81 -17.54 -6.53
C HIS A 85 -17.06 -16.71 -6.28
N LEU A 86 -17.01 -15.87 -5.26
CA LEU A 86 -18.05 -14.90 -4.96
C LEU A 86 -17.58 -13.53 -5.43
N LEU A 87 -18.38 -12.87 -6.25
CA LEU A 87 -18.05 -11.58 -6.85
C LEU A 87 -19.01 -10.51 -6.34
N TYR A 88 -18.46 -9.48 -5.69
CA TYR A 88 -19.20 -8.30 -5.23
C TYR A 88 -18.88 -7.11 -6.14
N ALA A 89 -19.87 -6.58 -6.84
CA ALA A 89 -19.75 -5.41 -7.70
C ALA A 89 -19.72 -4.13 -6.87
N LEU A 90 -18.84 -3.20 -7.22
CA LEU A 90 -18.77 -1.87 -6.61
C LEU A 90 -19.44 -0.82 -7.50
N ALA A 91 -20.29 0.01 -6.89
CA ALA A 91 -21.02 1.08 -7.57
C ALA A 91 -20.04 2.16 -8.04
N LEU A 92 -19.11 2.53 -7.16
CA LEU A 92 -17.96 3.37 -7.47
C LEU A 92 -16.69 2.50 -7.46
N PRO A 93 -15.97 2.37 -8.58
CA PRO A 93 -14.76 1.58 -8.61
C PRO A 93 -13.64 2.22 -7.78
N VAL A 94 -12.86 1.40 -7.10
CA VAL A 94 -11.70 1.88 -6.33
C VAL A 94 -10.49 1.98 -7.23
N ARG A 95 -9.96 3.20 -7.41
CA ARG A 95 -8.74 3.44 -8.19
C ARG A 95 -7.54 2.73 -7.55
N THR A 96 -6.76 1.99 -8.34
CA THR A 96 -5.54 1.28 -7.88
C THR A 96 -4.25 1.75 -8.56
N ALA A 97 -4.34 2.71 -9.47
CA ALA A 97 -3.17 3.33 -10.09
C ALA A 97 -2.36 4.19 -9.09
N PRO A 98 -1.12 4.59 -9.42
CA PRO A 98 -0.23 5.33 -8.50
C PRO A 98 -0.76 6.70 -8.01
N ASP A 99 -1.78 7.23 -8.68
CA ASP A 99 -2.49 8.48 -8.35
C ASP A 99 -3.70 8.25 -7.43
N ALA A 100 -3.95 7.01 -7.00
CA ALA A 100 -5.09 6.65 -6.18
C ALA A 100 -5.08 7.31 -4.79
N SER A 101 -6.28 7.58 -4.27
CA SER A 101 -6.45 8.05 -2.91
C SER A 101 -6.04 6.96 -1.92
N ALA A 102 -5.03 7.28 -1.10
CA ALA A 102 -4.55 6.37 -0.07
C ALA A 102 -5.64 6.05 0.98
N SER A 103 -6.54 6.99 1.29
CA SER A 103 -7.65 6.72 2.22
C SER A 103 -8.68 5.77 1.62
N ALA A 104 -9.05 5.96 0.36
CA ALA A 104 -10.00 5.09 -0.34
C ALA A 104 -9.45 3.66 -0.48
N LEU A 105 -8.17 3.52 -0.85
CA LEU A 105 -7.50 2.21 -0.93
C LEU A 105 -7.47 1.48 0.42
N ARG A 106 -7.15 2.19 1.50
CA ARG A 106 -7.16 1.59 2.85
C ARG A 106 -8.56 1.14 3.25
N TYR A 107 -9.59 1.94 2.95
CA TYR A 107 -10.95 1.61 3.30
C TYR A 107 -11.46 0.39 2.53
N ALA A 108 -11.22 0.36 1.22
CA ALA A 108 -11.52 -0.79 0.38
C ALA A 108 -10.80 -2.06 0.84
N ALA A 109 -9.51 -1.96 1.20
CA ALA A 109 -8.73 -3.08 1.72
C ALA A 109 -9.27 -3.59 3.08
N ALA A 110 -9.76 -2.70 3.95
CA ALA A 110 -10.36 -3.08 5.22
C ALA A 110 -11.68 -3.85 5.00
N ILE A 111 -12.52 -3.39 4.08
CA ILE A 111 -13.78 -4.07 3.71
C ILE A 111 -13.49 -5.42 3.06
N GLU A 112 -12.59 -5.47 2.07
CA GLU A 112 -12.17 -6.70 1.40
C GLU A 112 -11.69 -7.74 2.43
N ARG A 113 -10.87 -7.31 3.40
CA ARG A 113 -10.38 -8.19 4.45
C ARG A 113 -11.49 -8.69 5.37
N ALA A 114 -12.31 -7.80 5.90
CA ALA A 114 -13.38 -8.18 6.82
C ALA A 114 -14.39 -9.11 6.13
N LEU A 115 -14.67 -8.88 4.85
CA LEU A 115 -15.53 -9.74 4.05
C LEU A 115 -14.87 -11.11 3.75
N CYS A 116 -13.57 -11.13 3.44
CA CYS A 116 -12.79 -12.38 3.31
C CYS A 116 -12.83 -13.20 4.60
N GLU A 117 -12.62 -12.58 5.76
CA GLU A 117 -12.68 -13.25 7.07
C GLU A 117 -14.08 -13.77 7.37
N LYS A 118 -15.13 -12.96 7.15
CA LYS A 118 -16.52 -13.35 7.39
C LYS A 118 -16.95 -14.50 6.48
N LEU A 119 -16.56 -14.45 5.21
CA LEU A 119 -16.78 -15.53 4.26
C LEU A 119 -15.91 -16.76 4.54
N GLY A 120 -14.86 -16.67 5.35
CA GLY A 120 -13.85 -17.73 5.44
C GLY A 120 -13.27 -18.06 4.06
N ALA A 121 -13.05 -17.05 3.23
CA ALA A 121 -12.45 -17.19 1.91
C ALA A 121 -10.94 -17.44 2.01
N ASP A 122 -10.35 -17.97 0.94
CA ASP A 122 -8.90 -18.18 0.90
C ASP A 122 -8.15 -16.85 1.02
N VAL A 123 -7.34 -16.75 2.08
CA VAL A 123 -6.50 -15.58 2.36
C VAL A 123 -5.30 -15.47 1.40
N ASN A 124 -4.94 -16.57 0.73
CA ASN A 124 -3.82 -16.61 -0.21
C ASN A 124 -4.23 -16.27 -1.64
N TYR A 125 -5.53 -16.32 -1.93
CA TYR A 125 -6.07 -15.92 -3.22
C TYR A 125 -5.66 -14.48 -3.57
N SER A 126 -5.03 -14.32 -4.74
CA SER A 126 -4.45 -13.04 -5.17
C SER A 126 -5.49 -12.05 -5.70
N GLY A 127 -6.69 -12.53 -6.05
CA GLY A 127 -7.71 -11.71 -6.71
C GLY A 127 -7.37 -11.33 -8.17
N LEU A 128 -6.31 -11.87 -8.78
CA LEU A 128 -5.88 -11.49 -10.13
C LEU A 128 -6.84 -11.97 -11.22
N ILE A 129 -7.25 -13.24 -11.16
CA ILE A 129 -8.22 -13.85 -12.08
C ILE A 129 -9.24 -14.66 -11.30
N CYS A 130 -10.46 -14.71 -11.79
CA CYS A 130 -11.55 -15.49 -11.22
C CYS A 130 -12.05 -16.57 -12.18
N LYS A 131 -12.85 -17.52 -11.67
CA LYS A 131 -13.68 -18.39 -12.51
C LYS A 131 -14.57 -17.49 -13.37
N ASN A 132 -14.54 -17.65 -14.69
CA ASN A 132 -15.21 -16.76 -15.63
C ASN A 132 -16.72 -16.98 -15.64
N PRO A 133 -17.57 -16.06 -15.13
CA PRO A 133 -19.02 -16.21 -15.14
C PRO A 133 -19.63 -16.45 -16.53
N CYS A 134 -18.93 -16.08 -17.62
CA CYS A 134 -19.41 -16.26 -18.98
C CYS A 134 -19.00 -17.61 -19.60
N HIS A 135 -18.29 -18.49 -18.87
CA HIS A 135 -17.81 -19.76 -19.39
C HIS A 135 -18.75 -20.92 -18.99
N PRO A 136 -19.19 -21.77 -19.93
CA PRO A 136 -20.23 -22.78 -19.69
C PRO A 136 -19.84 -23.93 -18.75
N GLU A 137 -18.56 -24.07 -18.41
CA GLU A 137 -18.12 -25.08 -17.44
C GLU A 137 -18.52 -24.75 -16.01
N TRP A 138 -18.69 -23.48 -15.69
CA TRP A 138 -19.04 -23.06 -14.35
C TRP A 138 -20.54 -22.92 -14.20
N GLN A 139 -21.03 -23.20 -13.00
CA GLN A 139 -22.40 -22.92 -12.63
C GLN A 139 -22.44 -21.53 -11.99
N GLU A 140 -22.95 -20.56 -12.73
CA GLU A 140 -23.20 -19.21 -12.26
C GLU A 140 -24.58 -19.08 -11.63
N VAL A 141 -24.68 -18.28 -10.56
CA VAL A 141 -25.95 -17.86 -9.97
C VAL A 141 -25.84 -16.39 -9.59
N GLU A 142 -26.85 -15.61 -9.96
CA GLU A 142 -26.96 -14.19 -9.62
C GLU A 142 -27.88 -14.03 -8.41
N TRP A 143 -27.42 -13.30 -7.39
CA TRP A 143 -28.19 -13.07 -6.17
C TRP A 143 -28.59 -11.62 -5.97
N ARG A 144 -27.91 -10.69 -6.66
CA ARG A 144 -28.17 -9.26 -6.55
C ARG A 144 -27.76 -8.51 -7.81
N GLU A 145 -28.66 -7.68 -8.33
CA GLU A 145 -28.43 -6.87 -9.52
C GLU A 145 -27.64 -5.58 -9.23
N GLU A 146 -27.98 -4.92 -8.12
CA GLU A 146 -27.44 -3.63 -7.72
C GLU A 146 -26.00 -3.77 -7.22
N PRO A 147 -25.08 -2.90 -7.67
CA PRO A 147 -23.74 -2.89 -7.12
C PRO A 147 -23.75 -2.27 -5.72
N TYR A 148 -22.81 -2.69 -4.89
CA TYR A 148 -22.65 -2.18 -3.54
C TYR A 148 -21.88 -0.87 -3.50
N THR A 149 -22.22 0.00 -2.56
CA THR A 149 -21.26 1.00 -2.07
C THR A 149 -20.31 0.34 -1.07
N LEU A 150 -19.12 0.93 -0.87
CA LEU A 150 -18.22 0.46 0.19
C LEU A 150 -18.85 0.61 1.57
N ASP A 151 -19.62 1.68 1.79
CA ASP A 151 -20.30 1.94 3.06
C ASP A 151 -21.39 0.91 3.33
N GLU A 152 -22.17 0.55 2.30
CA GLU A 152 -23.16 -0.52 2.42
C GLU A 152 -22.50 -1.86 2.79
N LEU A 153 -21.37 -2.22 2.17
CA LEU A 153 -20.64 -3.43 2.57
C LEU A 153 -20.12 -3.32 4.01
N ALA A 154 -19.69 -2.14 4.45
CA ALA A 154 -19.20 -1.90 5.80
C ALA A 154 -20.28 -2.13 6.86
N ASP A 155 -21.56 -1.84 6.56
CA ASP A 155 -22.67 -2.08 7.49
C ASP A 155 -22.85 -3.56 7.85
N TYR A 156 -22.39 -4.48 7.00
CA TYR A 156 -22.41 -5.93 7.28
C TYR A 156 -21.17 -6.41 8.06
N LEU A 157 -20.19 -5.57 8.33
CA LEU A 157 -18.85 -5.98 8.75
C LEU A 157 -18.41 -5.32 10.05
N ASP A 158 -17.78 -6.09 10.94
CA ASP A 158 -17.11 -5.52 12.11
C ASP A 158 -15.71 -5.01 11.72
N LEU A 159 -15.63 -3.73 11.36
CA LEU A 159 -14.35 -3.07 11.04
C LEU A 159 -13.53 -2.71 12.29
N SER A 160 -14.09 -2.84 13.50
CA SER A 160 -13.41 -2.47 14.75
C SER A 160 -12.24 -3.41 15.09
N ALA A 161 -12.35 -4.69 14.73
CA ALA A 161 -11.28 -5.67 14.85
C ALA A 161 -10.13 -5.40 13.87
N SER A 162 -10.45 -4.95 12.64
CA SER A 162 -9.46 -4.55 11.63
C SER A 162 -8.72 -3.26 12.01
N ALA A 163 -9.35 -2.36 12.77
CA ALA A 163 -8.70 -1.16 13.29
C ALA A 163 -7.66 -1.47 14.39
N ARG A 164 -7.87 -2.53 15.19
CA ARG A 164 -6.96 -2.94 16.28
C ARG A 164 -5.73 -3.71 15.79
N ARG A 165 -5.81 -4.39 14.65
CA ARG A 165 -4.63 -4.95 13.97
C ARG A 165 -4.05 -3.90 13.04
N SER A 166 -3.07 -3.15 13.55
CA SER A 166 -2.27 -2.20 12.78
C SER A 166 -1.97 -2.71 11.36
N VAL A 167 -2.52 -2.09 10.31
CA VAL A 167 -2.08 -2.26 8.90
C VAL A 167 -1.59 -3.68 8.63
N ASP A 168 -2.47 -4.68 8.77
CA ASP A 168 -2.01 -6.05 8.93
C ASP A 168 -1.39 -6.56 7.62
N LYS A 169 -0.17 -7.07 7.77
CA LYS A 169 0.85 -7.25 6.73
C LYS A 169 0.57 -8.45 5.82
N ASN A 170 -0.63 -9.04 5.91
CA ASN A 170 -0.84 -10.44 5.58
C ASN A 170 -1.90 -10.69 4.49
N TYR A 171 -2.57 -9.65 3.95
CA TYR A 171 -3.65 -9.88 2.98
C TYR A 171 -3.77 -8.83 1.86
N GLY A 172 -4.13 -9.29 0.65
CA GLY A 172 -4.57 -8.49 -0.50
C GLY A 172 -3.77 -7.20 -0.75
N LEU A 173 -4.48 -6.09 -0.92
CA LEU A 173 -3.95 -4.74 -1.09
C LEU A 173 -3.10 -4.25 0.10
N GLY A 174 -3.35 -4.79 1.31
CA GLY A 174 -2.65 -4.43 2.53
C GLY A 174 -1.15 -4.75 2.47
N ARG A 175 -0.77 -5.87 1.83
CA ARG A 175 0.64 -6.26 1.60
C ARG A 175 1.38 -5.27 0.71
N ASN A 176 0.76 -4.91 -0.42
CA ASN A 176 1.34 -3.97 -1.37
C ASN A 176 1.52 -2.59 -0.72
N TYR A 177 0.48 -2.10 -0.05
CA TYR A 177 0.53 -0.83 0.69
C TYR A 177 1.60 -0.86 1.80
N HIS A 178 1.67 -1.94 2.58
CA HIS A 178 2.66 -2.09 3.65
C HIS A 178 4.08 -1.98 3.13
N LEU A 179 4.41 -2.75 2.09
CA LEU A 179 5.74 -2.73 1.46
C LEU A 179 6.03 -1.36 0.86
N PHE A 180 5.07 -0.75 0.16
CA PHE A 180 5.22 0.58 -0.41
C PHE A 180 5.52 1.64 0.67
N GLU A 181 4.72 1.69 1.74
CA GLU A 181 4.89 2.63 2.85
C GLU A 181 6.24 2.48 3.57
N LYS A 182 6.66 1.24 3.81
CA LYS A 182 7.90 0.94 4.52
C LYS A 182 9.12 1.29 3.67
N VAL A 183 9.10 0.89 2.40
CA VAL A 183 10.24 1.09 1.48
C VAL A 183 10.35 2.55 1.07
N ARG A 184 9.26 3.26 0.79
CA ARG A 184 9.36 4.68 0.34
C ARG A 184 10.00 5.57 1.41
N LYS A 185 9.68 5.36 2.69
CA LYS A 185 10.26 6.11 3.82
C LYS A 185 11.75 5.86 3.96
N TRP A 186 12.18 4.60 3.78
CA TRP A 186 13.59 4.25 3.70
C TRP A 186 14.26 4.93 2.50
N ALA A 187 13.64 4.84 1.31
CA ALA A 187 14.20 5.34 0.05
C ALA A 187 14.47 6.85 0.09
N TYR A 188 13.57 7.65 0.69
CA TYR A 188 13.76 9.10 0.85
C TYR A 188 15.04 9.47 1.60
N ARG A 189 15.52 8.59 2.48
CA ARG A 189 16.78 8.77 3.22
C ARG A 189 17.94 8.10 2.50
N ALA A 190 17.77 6.88 2.02
CA ALA A 190 18.81 6.04 1.45
C ALA A 190 19.36 6.57 0.12
N ILE A 191 18.57 7.27 -0.70
CA ILE A 191 19.03 7.83 -1.98
C ILE A 191 20.23 8.79 -1.80
N ARG A 192 20.38 9.38 -0.61
CA ARG A 192 21.49 10.29 -0.28
C ARG A 192 22.81 9.57 0.01
N GLN A 193 22.82 8.25 0.08
CA GLN A 193 24.03 7.43 0.26
C GLN A 193 24.70 7.22 -1.11
N GLY A 194 25.28 8.29 -1.64
CA GLY A 194 26.06 8.25 -2.88
C GLY A 194 25.30 8.62 -4.16
N TRP A 195 24.00 8.96 -4.07
CA TRP A 195 23.18 9.39 -5.23
C TRP A 195 23.38 8.48 -6.46
N PRO A 196 23.07 7.18 -6.32
CA PRO A 196 23.39 6.20 -7.35
C PRO A 196 22.65 6.49 -8.66
N VAL A 197 23.26 6.08 -9.77
CA VAL A 197 22.62 6.10 -11.10
C VAL A 197 21.35 5.24 -11.10
N PHE A 198 20.39 5.59 -11.96
CA PHE A 198 19.04 5.01 -11.91
C PHE A 198 19.00 3.48 -11.94
N SER A 199 19.84 2.81 -12.72
CA SER A 199 19.88 1.34 -12.79
C SER A 199 20.22 0.73 -11.44
N GLN A 200 21.33 1.17 -10.83
CA GLN A 200 21.76 0.72 -9.50
C GLN A 200 20.72 1.09 -8.43
N TRP A 201 20.11 2.27 -8.54
CA TRP A 201 19.06 2.69 -7.62
C TRP A 201 17.81 1.82 -7.73
N LEU A 202 17.39 1.49 -8.95
CA LEU A 202 16.25 0.62 -9.20
C LEU A 202 16.46 -0.75 -8.56
N ASP A 203 17.63 -1.35 -8.77
CA ASP A 203 17.98 -2.66 -8.22
C ASP A 203 18.02 -2.62 -6.69
N ALA A 204 18.66 -1.61 -6.11
CA ALA A 204 18.71 -1.43 -4.65
C ALA A 204 17.31 -1.28 -4.02
N VAL A 205 16.40 -0.54 -4.67
CA VAL A 205 15.04 -0.37 -4.18
C VAL A 205 14.23 -1.66 -4.30
N ILE A 206 14.34 -2.39 -5.43
CA ILE A 206 13.67 -3.69 -5.62
C ILE A 206 14.17 -4.69 -4.57
N GLN A 207 15.48 -4.81 -4.38
CA GLN A 207 16.08 -5.68 -3.37
C GLN A 207 15.56 -5.34 -1.96
N ARG A 208 15.37 -4.05 -1.66
CA ARG A 208 14.80 -3.64 -0.38
C ARG A 208 13.33 -4.04 -0.22
N VAL A 209 12.54 -3.97 -1.30
CA VAL A 209 11.16 -4.49 -1.32
C VAL A 209 11.17 -5.99 -1.05
N GLU A 210 11.98 -6.75 -1.77
CA GLU A 210 12.09 -8.21 -1.64
C GLU A 210 12.53 -8.62 -0.22
N MET A 211 13.48 -7.90 0.37
CA MET A 211 13.92 -8.13 1.74
C MET A 211 12.77 -7.98 2.77
N TYR A 212 11.93 -6.95 2.64
CA TYR A 212 10.76 -6.83 3.52
C TYR A 212 9.64 -7.80 3.17
N ASN A 213 9.49 -8.16 1.89
CA ASN A 213 8.52 -9.15 1.42
C ASN A 213 8.82 -10.54 2.00
N ALA A 214 10.10 -10.91 2.12
CA ALA A 214 10.54 -12.16 2.73
C ALA A 214 10.21 -12.25 4.23
N SER A 215 9.94 -11.14 4.90
CA SER A 215 9.49 -11.10 6.30
C SER A 215 7.96 -11.24 6.46
N LEU A 216 7.21 -11.31 5.36
CA LEU A 216 5.76 -11.48 5.40
C LEU A 216 5.41 -12.97 5.55
N PRO A 217 4.40 -13.32 6.37
CA PRO A 217 3.88 -14.69 6.45
C PRO A 217 3.46 -15.28 5.10
N VAL A 218 2.93 -14.44 4.20
CA VAL A 218 2.59 -14.80 2.82
C VAL A 218 3.19 -13.76 1.87
N PRO A 219 4.39 -14.01 1.31
CA PRO A 219 5.08 -13.08 0.43
C PRO A 219 4.29 -12.78 -0.86
N LEU A 220 4.40 -11.55 -1.36
CA LEU A 220 3.98 -11.19 -2.71
C LEU A 220 4.88 -11.84 -3.76
N SER A 221 4.39 -11.90 -5.00
CA SER A 221 5.17 -12.42 -6.11
C SER A 221 6.39 -11.52 -6.43
N PRO A 222 7.45 -12.07 -7.05
CA PRO A 222 8.59 -11.27 -7.50
C PRO A 222 8.21 -10.16 -8.49
N ALA A 223 7.17 -10.38 -9.30
CA ALA A 223 6.67 -9.38 -10.25
C ALA A 223 6.04 -8.17 -9.54
N GLU A 224 5.26 -8.41 -8.48
CA GLU A 224 4.69 -7.34 -7.65
C GLU A 224 5.79 -6.57 -6.90
N CYS A 225 6.79 -7.27 -6.36
CA CYS A 225 7.94 -6.62 -5.72
C CYS A 225 8.66 -5.66 -6.68
N ARG A 226 8.91 -6.12 -7.92
CA ARG A 226 9.48 -5.30 -8.98
C ARG A 226 8.62 -4.08 -9.32
N ALA A 227 7.29 -4.24 -9.36
CA ALA A 227 6.38 -3.13 -9.64
C ALA A 227 6.42 -2.04 -8.54
N ILE A 228 6.37 -2.45 -7.26
CA ILE A 228 6.49 -1.56 -6.11
C ILE A 228 7.85 -0.84 -6.15
N GLY A 229 8.94 -1.60 -6.32
CA GLY A 229 10.29 -1.06 -6.33
C GLY A 229 10.50 -0.05 -7.45
N LYS A 230 10.04 -0.38 -8.67
CA LYS A 230 10.10 0.52 -9.83
C LYS A 230 9.32 1.82 -9.63
N SER A 231 8.15 1.75 -8.98
CA SER A 231 7.36 2.94 -8.64
C SER A 231 8.12 3.90 -7.73
N ILE A 232 8.67 3.36 -6.62
CA ILE A 232 9.43 4.14 -5.63
C ILE A 232 10.72 4.69 -6.24
N ALA A 233 11.48 3.86 -6.95
CA ALA A 233 12.75 4.25 -7.57
C ALA A 233 12.56 5.39 -8.58
N LYS A 234 11.57 5.29 -9.47
CA LYS A 234 11.26 6.35 -10.44
C LYS A 234 10.87 7.66 -9.76
N TYR A 235 10.01 7.60 -8.74
CA TYR A 235 9.59 8.80 -8.04
C TYR A 235 10.76 9.50 -7.35
N THR A 236 11.54 8.74 -6.58
CA THR A 236 12.66 9.27 -5.80
C THR A 236 13.77 9.81 -6.71
N HIS A 237 14.19 9.07 -7.72
CA HIS A 237 15.23 9.51 -8.65
C HIS A 237 14.83 10.76 -9.47
N ARG A 238 13.53 10.94 -9.74
CA ARG A 238 13.04 12.12 -10.47
C ARG A 238 12.88 13.36 -9.58
N LYS A 239 12.56 13.19 -8.30
CA LYS A 239 12.14 14.30 -7.41
C LYS A 239 13.17 14.66 -6.34
N PHE A 240 14.12 13.79 -6.03
CA PHE A 240 15.13 14.03 -5.01
C PHE A 240 16.45 14.38 -5.69
N SER A 241 17.07 15.45 -5.21
CA SER A 241 18.40 15.88 -5.64
C SER A 241 19.15 16.50 -4.45
N PRO A 242 20.49 16.65 -4.55
CA PRO A 242 21.28 17.37 -3.54
C PRO A 242 20.73 18.77 -3.25
N GLU A 243 20.35 19.51 -4.29
CA GLU A 243 19.79 20.87 -4.18
C GLU A 243 18.43 20.84 -3.48
N GLY A 244 17.57 19.90 -3.85
CA GLY A 244 16.27 19.71 -3.21
C GLY A 244 16.41 19.38 -1.71
N PHE A 245 17.41 18.57 -1.34
CA PHE A 245 17.70 18.28 0.06
C PHE A 245 18.19 19.53 0.81
N SER A 246 19.12 20.28 0.23
CA SER A 246 19.61 21.55 0.79
C SER A 246 18.48 22.55 1.00
N ALA A 247 17.57 22.70 0.04
CA ALA A 247 16.40 23.57 0.15
C ALA A 247 15.48 23.17 1.32
N VAL A 248 15.21 21.87 1.48
CA VAL A 248 14.41 21.35 2.61
C VAL A 248 15.12 21.59 3.95
N GLN A 249 16.44 21.37 4.03
CA GLN A 249 17.22 21.64 5.24
C GLN A 249 17.25 23.12 5.59
N ALA A 250 17.45 24.01 4.61
CA ALA A 250 17.43 25.46 4.82
C ALA A 250 16.07 25.93 5.33
N ALA A 251 14.96 25.46 4.75
CA ALA A 251 13.61 25.79 5.21
C ALA A 251 13.35 25.30 6.64
N ARG A 252 13.79 24.09 6.99
CA ARG A 252 13.69 23.54 8.36
C ARG A 252 14.58 24.32 9.34
N GLY A 253 15.82 24.59 8.96
CA GLY A 253 16.80 25.35 9.74
C GLY A 253 16.33 26.77 10.03
N ARG A 254 15.68 27.44 9.05
CA ARG A 254 15.06 28.76 9.25
C ARG A 254 13.98 28.72 10.33
N LYS A 255 13.04 27.77 10.23
CA LYS A 255 11.96 27.60 11.23
C LYS A 255 12.49 27.21 12.61
N GLY A 256 13.51 26.35 12.67
CA GLY A 256 14.14 25.95 13.93
C GLY A 256 14.91 27.10 14.56
N GLY A 257 15.66 27.84 13.76
CA GLY A 257 16.46 28.99 14.16
C GLY A 257 15.62 30.12 14.75
N THR A 258 14.47 30.45 14.15
CA THR A 258 13.57 31.49 14.68
C THR A 258 12.96 31.14 16.02
N LYS A 259 12.73 29.86 16.31
CA LYS A 259 12.17 29.41 17.60
C LYS A 259 13.26 29.16 18.65
N SER A 260 14.44 28.70 18.24
CA SER A 260 15.53 28.36 19.16
C SER A 260 16.16 29.63 19.76
N LYS A 261 16.50 29.57 21.05
CA LYS A 261 17.31 30.60 21.73
C LYS A 261 18.56 29.94 22.25
N ARG A 262 19.71 30.60 22.08
CA ARG A 262 20.97 30.14 22.69
C ARG A 262 20.95 30.44 24.19
N ALA A 263 21.05 29.40 25.00
CA ALA A 263 21.33 29.55 26.42
C ALA A 263 22.78 30.01 26.64
N ALA A 264 23.04 30.60 27.80
CA ALA A 264 24.41 30.91 28.21
C ALA A 264 25.19 29.62 28.43
N VAL A 265 26.45 29.57 27.99
CA VAL A 265 27.33 28.42 28.22
C VAL A 265 27.84 28.49 29.66
N PRO A 266 27.56 27.53 30.55
CA PRO A 266 27.82 27.66 32.00
C PRO A 266 29.30 27.88 32.33
N THR A 267 30.20 27.25 31.60
CA THR A 267 31.65 27.31 31.81
C THR A 267 32.33 28.46 31.08
N SER A 268 31.58 29.31 30.39
CA SER A 268 32.18 30.47 29.72
C SER A 268 32.52 31.56 30.74
N ALA A 269 33.59 32.33 30.49
CA ALA A 269 33.92 33.51 31.29
C ALA A 269 32.73 34.50 31.39
N ARG A 270 31.84 34.51 30.38
CA ARG A 270 30.61 35.33 30.38
C ARG A 270 29.57 34.89 31.41
N SER A 271 29.57 33.61 31.78
CA SER A 271 28.67 33.02 32.79
C SER A 271 29.32 32.94 34.17
N LEU A 272 30.61 32.59 34.25
CA LEU A 272 31.36 32.51 35.51
C LEU A 272 31.74 33.90 36.06
N LYS A 273 31.82 34.90 35.19
CA LYS A 273 32.04 36.31 35.52
C LYS A 273 33.18 36.55 36.53
N PRO A 274 34.43 36.16 36.21
CA PRO A 274 35.57 36.26 37.13
C PRO A 274 35.84 37.71 37.61
N TRP A 275 35.45 38.72 36.83
CA TRP A 275 35.54 40.12 37.22
C TRP A 275 34.68 40.48 38.44
N GLU A 276 33.55 39.81 38.66
CA GLU A 276 32.72 40.02 39.85
C GLU A 276 33.47 39.55 41.11
N ALA A 277 34.16 38.40 41.04
CA ALA A 277 34.99 37.89 42.14
C ALA A 277 36.21 38.80 42.42
N LEU A 278 36.74 39.45 41.39
CA LEU A 278 37.86 40.41 41.50
C LEU A 278 37.42 41.84 41.89
N GLY A 279 36.12 42.08 42.10
CA GLY A 279 35.59 43.40 42.48
C GLY A 279 35.77 44.49 41.41
N ILE A 280 36.01 44.11 40.15
CA ILE A 280 36.23 45.05 39.03
C ILE A 280 35.17 44.91 37.95
N SER A 281 35.01 45.96 37.13
CA SER A 281 34.09 45.89 35.99
C SER A 281 34.61 44.91 34.91
N ARG A 282 33.69 44.30 34.15
CA ARG A 282 34.02 43.47 32.99
C ARG A 282 34.97 44.17 32.01
N ALA A 283 34.75 45.45 31.73
CA ALA A 283 35.58 46.21 30.79
C ALA A 283 37.00 46.39 31.33
N THR A 284 37.15 46.61 32.64
CA THR A 284 38.45 46.70 33.32
C THR A 284 39.18 45.36 33.29
N TYR A 285 38.48 44.25 33.56
CA TYR A 285 39.04 42.90 33.50
C TYR A 285 39.68 42.61 32.13
N TYR A 286 38.95 42.84 31.03
CA TYR A 286 39.50 42.60 29.69
C TYR A 286 40.59 43.60 29.27
N ARG A 287 40.62 44.82 29.84
CA ARG A 287 41.75 45.74 29.64
C ARG A 287 43.00 45.27 30.38
N LYS A 288 42.86 44.83 31.63
CA LYS A 288 43.95 44.27 32.42
C LYS A 288 44.49 42.97 31.83
N LEU A 289 43.62 42.10 31.33
CA LEU A 289 44.01 40.84 30.69
C LEU A 289 44.89 41.04 29.44
N LYS A 290 44.79 42.19 28.76
CA LYS A 290 45.69 42.54 27.64
C LYS A 290 47.11 42.90 28.10
N CYS A 291 47.25 43.43 29.32
CA CYS A 291 48.53 43.83 29.90
C CYS A 291 49.16 42.70 30.71
N ASP A 292 48.32 41.86 31.34
CA ASP A 292 48.72 40.72 32.15
C ASP A 292 47.82 39.51 31.81
N PRO A 293 48.29 38.60 30.94
CA PRO A 293 47.55 37.41 30.54
C PRO A 293 47.33 36.38 31.66
N ASP A 294 48.13 36.44 32.74
CA ASP A 294 48.03 35.48 33.85
C ASP A 294 46.79 35.74 34.73
N LEU A 295 46.13 36.88 34.55
CA LEU A 295 44.86 37.23 35.22
C LEU A 295 43.69 36.28 34.88
N ALA A 296 43.83 35.43 33.86
CA ALA A 296 42.82 34.43 33.48
C ALA A 296 43.11 33.00 33.96
N LYS A 297 44.24 32.77 34.66
CA LYS A 297 44.55 31.50 35.32
C LYS A 297 43.89 31.45 36.70
#